data_AF-A0A3P1YRJ0-F1
#
_entry.id   AF-A0A3P1YRJ0-F1
#
_cell.length_a   1.000
_cell.length_b   1.000
_cell.length_c   1.000
_cell.angle_alpha   90.00
_cell.angle_beta   90.00
_cell.angle_gamma   90.00
#
_symmetry.space_group_name_H-M   'P 1'
#
loop_
_entity.id
_entity.type
_entity.pdbx_description
1 polymer ?
#
loop_
_entity_poly.entity_id
_entity_poly.type
_entity_poly.pdbx_seq_one_letter_code
_entity_poly.pdbx_strand_id
1 'polypeptide(L)'
;MRKTGMILAVLMLIGSFCANGQSTSSMRLNEVLVINVDNFVDAYGARNGWIELYNNSPGTVDIRGCYITNDKNNPKKYMIPKGDVKTKIAPRQHVLFWADNKPSHGTFHLNFKLDPDKENELFLYDSDGRTLIDHVTIPAGQQPDVSYGLTLDGTGTWEILSRATPDTNNKTLDSNEKIENFKQNDSWGVGMTLTAMTVVFLGLLILFIVFKQVGKTAIQMSRRRAEKVSGGRPVAGNANEPGAVFAAIATALYEVAEDAHDYENTVLTIHKVARTYSPWSSKIYGLRSMPDKK
;
A
#
# COMPACT_ATOMS: atom_id res chain seq x y z
N MET A 1 -44.91 -2.12 -38.01
CA MET A 1 -44.38 -0.76 -37.74
C MET A 1 -44.95 -0.09 -36.47
N ARG A 2 -46.15 -0.43 -35.95
CA ARG A 2 -46.74 0.23 -34.75
C ARG A 2 -46.19 -0.22 -33.38
N LYS A 3 -45.62 -1.42 -33.24
CA LYS A 3 -45.18 -1.97 -31.93
C LYS A 3 -43.78 -1.50 -31.48
N THR A 4 -42.89 -1.22 -32.43
CA THR A 4 -41.53 -0.74 -32.15
C THR A 4 -41.50 0.72 -31.67
N GLY A 5 -42.41 1.57 -32.18
CA GLY A 5 -42.54 2.96 -31.71
C GLY A 5 -43.06 3.06 -30.27
N MET A 6 -43.87 2.11 -29.82
CA MET A 6 -44.42 2.10 -28.47
C MET A 6 -43.37 1.72 -27.41
N ILE A 7 -42.44 0.81 -27.74
CA ILE A 7 -41.31 0.46 -26.87
C ILE A 7 -40.32 1.62 -26.76
N LEU A 8 -40.07 2.35 -27.84
CA LEU A 8 -39.19 3.52 -27.84
C LEU A 8 -39.79 4.69 -27.03
N ALA A 9 -41.11 4.88 -27.11
CA ALA A 9 -41.82 5.89 -26.32
C ALA A 9 -41.82 5.55 -24.81
N VAL A 10 -41.97 4.28 -24.44
CA VAL A 10 -41.87 3.82 -23.04
C VAL A 10 -40.44 3.95 -22.52
N LEU A 11 -39.41 3.68 -23.33
CA LEU A 11 -38.01 3.92 -22.96
C LEU A 11 -37.67 5.41 -22.79
N MET A 12 -38.26 6.31 -23.59
CA MET A 12 -38.10 7.77 -23.41
C MET A 12 -38.84 8.30 -22.17
N LEU A 13 -39.97 7.69 -21.79
CA LEU A 13 -40.70 8.03 -20.56
C LEU A 13 -40.00 7.52 -19.29
N ILE A 14 -39.31 6.38 -19.35
CA ILE A 14 -38.50 5.86 -18.22
C ILE A 14 -37.18 6.65 -18.07
N GLY A 15 -36.63 7.18 -19.16
CA GLY A 15 -35.43 8.02 -19.14
C GLY A 15 -35.60 9.43 -18.55
N SER A 16 -36.84 9.88 -18.31
CA SER A 16 -37.14 11.24 -17.83
C SER A 16 -37.29 11.36 -16.31
N PHE A 17 -37.12 10.27 -15.54
CA PHE A 17 -37.38 10.25 -14.09
C PHE A 17 -36.15 10.29 -13.17
N CYS A 18 -34.98 10.64 -13.69
CA CYS A 18 -33.79 10.89 -12.86
C CYS A 18 -33.12 12.23 -13.20
N ALA A 19 -33.90 13.31 -13.17
CA ALA A 19 -33.35 14.63 -12.92
C ALA A 19 -33.42 14.91 -11.41
N ASN A 20 -32.57 14.24 -10.62
CA ASN A 20 -32.29 14.72 -9.27
C ASN A 20 -31.55 16.05 -9.44
N GLY A 21 -32.29 17.15 -9.35
CA GLY A 21 -31.70 18.48 -9.34
C GLY A 21 -30.63 18.55 -8.25
N GLN A 22 -29.40 18.90 -8.65
CA GLN A 22 -28.33 19.24 -7.74
C GLN A 22 -28.76 20.47 -6.94
N SER A 23 -29.33 20.25 -5.75
CA SER A 23 -29.86 21.31 -4.92
C SER A 23 -28.96 21.53 -3.71
N THR A 24 -28.59 22.78 -3.49
CA THR A 24 -27.91 23.29 -2.28
C THR A 24 -28.66 22.92 -1.00
N SER A 25 -29.98 22.65 -1.10
CA SER A 25 -30.82 22.14 -0.02
C SER A 25 -30.38 20.80 0.58
N SER A 26 -29.42 20.09 -0.03
CA SER A 26 -28.83 18.85 0.52
C SER A 26 -27.58 19.10 1.37
N MET A 27 -27.03 20.31 1.40
CA MET A 27 -25.93 20.65 2.29
C MET A 27 -26.41 20.72 3.73
N ARG A 28 -25.62 20.19 4.65
CA ARG A 28 -25.89 20.21 6.08
C ARG A 28 -24.71 20.78 6.84
N LEU A 29 -24.99 21.46 7.94
CA LEU A 29 -24.00 21.73 8.97
C LEU A 29 -23.69 20.39 9.64
N ASN A 30 -22.40 20.05 9.79
CA ASN A 30 -21.99 18.71 10.23
C ASN A 30 -21.29 18.72 11.59
N GLU A 31 -20.34 19.61 11.75
CA GLU A 31 -19.50 19.70 12.93
C GLU A 31 -19.00 21.13 13.13
N VAL A 32 -18.84 21.56 14.38
CA VAL A 32 -18.36 22.89 14.74
C VAL A 32 -17.39 22.76 15.91
N LEU A 33 -16.21 23.36 15.76
CA LEU A 33 -15.27 23.55 16.85
C LEU A 33 -15.13 25.04 17.17
N VAL A 34 -15.49 25.45 18.37
CA VAL A 34 -15.43 26.86 18.79
C VAL A 34 -14.04 27.24 19.27
N ILE A 35 -13.44 26.41 20.14
CA ILE A 35 -12.15 26.66 20.76
C ILE A 35 -11.15 25.62 20.26
N ASN A 36 -10.18 26.06 19.47
CA ASN A 36 -9.14 25.21 18.89
C ASN A 36 -7.78 25.59 19.47
N VAL A 37 -7.22 24.74 20.32
CA VAL A 37 -5.96 24.98 21.02
C VAL A 37 -4.87 24.05 20.50
N ASP A 38 -5.16 22.76 20.32
CA ASP A 38 -4.19 21.76 19.86
C ASP A 38 -4.67 20.89 18.68
N ASN A 39 -5.84 21.17 18.11
CA ASN A 39 -6.46 20.35 17.05
C ASN A 39 -5.99 20.70 15.60
N PHE A 40 -6.90 21.06 14.69
CA PHE A 40 -6.63 21.26 13.28
C PHE A 40 -6.00 22.63 13.01
N VAL A 41 -5.08 22.72 12.06
CA VAL A 41 -4.35 23.95 11.74
C VAL A 41 -4.71 24.39 10.32
N ASP A 42 -4.95 25.68 10.12
CA ASP A 42 -5.23 26.22 8.80
C ASP A 42 -3.96 26.31 7.92
N ALA A 43 -4.14 26.66 6.64
CA ALA A 43 -3.04 26.80 5.69
C ALA A 43 -2.03 27.91 6.04
N TYR A 44 -2.36 28.78 7.00
CA TYR A 44 -1.53 29.88 7.49
C TYR A 44 -0.84 29.53 8.81
N GLY A 45 -0.95 28.29 9.29
CA GLY A 45 -0.34 27.84 10.55
C GLY A 45 -1.09 28.30 11.80
N ALA A 46 -2.32 28.80 11.66
CA ALA A 46 -3.12 29.26 12.78
C ALA A 46 -4.17 28.23 13.19
N ARG A 47 -4.48 28.23 14.50
CA ARG A 47 -5.56 27.44 15.08
C ARG A 47 -6.73 28.36 15.33
N ASN A 48 -7.80 28.17 14.55
CA ASN A 48 -9.03 28.94 14.67
C ASN A 48 -10.20 27.98 14.85
N GLY A 49 -11.29 28.47 15.43
CA GLY A 49 -12.56 27.76 15.38
C GLY A 49 -12.98 27.55 13.93
N TRP A 50 -13.71 26.48 13.67
CA TRP A 50 -14.12 26.08 12.34
C TRP A 50 -15.50 25.46 12.32
N ILE A 51 -16.11 25.49 11.14
CA ILE A 51 -17.45 24.99 10.85
C ILE A 51 -17.31 24.07 9.65
N GLU A 52 -17.84 22.88 9.76
CA GLU A 52 -17.87 21.89 8.69
C GLU A 52 -19.25 21.79 8.07
N LEU A 53 -19.29 21.76 6.74
CA LEU A 53 -20.47 21.41 5.97
C LEU A 53 -20.29 20.05 5.33
N TYR A 54 -21.37 19.28 5.27
CA TYR A 54 -21.41 17.98 4.62
C TYR A 54 -22.41 17.97 3.46
N ASN A 55 -21.99 17.41 2.34
CA ASN A 55 -22.89 17.14 1.22
C ASN A 55 -23.60 15.79 1.41
N ASN A 56 -24.85 15.84 1.89
CA ASN A 56 -25.66 14.64 2.12
C ASN A 56 -26.27 14.04 0.83
N SER A 57 -26.06 14.67 -0.33
CA SER A 57 -26.60 14.18 -1.60
C SER A 57 -25.70 13.13 -2.26
N PRO A 58 -26.26 12.30 -3.16
CA PRO A 58 -25.47 11.38 -4.00
C PRO A 58 -24.79 12.08 -5.19
N GLY A 59 -24.96 13.40 -5.36
CA GLY A 59 -24.39 14.20 -6.44
C GLY A 59 -23.41 15.25 -5.93
N THR A 60 -22.64 15.87 -6.84
CA THR A 60 -21.85 17.06 -6.49
C THR A 60 -22.80 18.23 -6.24
N VAL A 61 -22.62 18.94 -5.14
CA VAL A 61 -23.36 20.16 -4.80
C VAL A 61 -22.44 21.36 -4.89
N ASP A 62 -22.94 22.44 -5.47
CA ASP A 62 -22.19 23.67 -5.64
C ASP A 62 -22.68 24.74 -4.66
N ILE A 63 -21.84 25.09 -3.69
CA ILE A 63 -22.20 26.05 -2.63
C ILE A 63 -21.83 27.49 -2.99
N ARG A 64 -21.43 27.75 -4.24
CA ARG A 64 -21.04 29.09 -4.67
C ARG A 64 -22.17 30.10 -4.47
N GLY A 65 -21.86 31.23 -3.85
CA GLY A 65 -22.83 32.30 -3.61
C GLY A 65 -23.87 32.02 -2.51
N CYS A 66 -23.88 30.83 -1.90
CA CYS A 66 -24.60 30.60 -0.65
C CYS A 66 -24.03 31.49 0.46
N TYR A 67 -24.79 31.63 1.55
CA TYR A 67 -24.39 32.47 2.67
C TYR A 67 -24.29 31.68 3.96
N ILE A 68 -23.26 31.99 4.75
CA ILE A 68 -23.09 31.50 6.11
C ILE A 68 -23.21 32.71 7.04
N THR A 69 -23.97 32.58 8.13
CA THR A 69 -24.09 33.65 9.13
C THR A 69 -24.22 33.07 10.52
N ASN A 70 -23.70 33.81 11.49
CA ASN A 70 -23.98 33.61 12.91
C ASN A 70 -24.92 34.68 13.50
N ASP A 71 -25.68 35.36 12.63
CA ASP A 71 -26.64 36.39 13.01
C ASP A 71 -27.91 36.23 12.17
N LYS A 72 -29.00 35.85 12.84
CA LYS A 72 -30.33 35.66 12.23
C LYS A 72 -30.87 36.93 11.56
N ASN A 73 -30.48 38.11 12.05
CA ASN A 73 -30.89 39.39 11.49
C ASN A 73 -30.04 39.82 10.29
N ASN A 74 -28.95 39.11 10.02
CA ASN A 74 -28.09 39.33 8.86
C ASN A 74 -27.86 38.02 8.07
N PRO A 75 -28.86 37.54 7.30
CA PRO A 75 -28.75 36.32 6.47
C PRO A 75 -27.62 36.36 5.44
N LYS A 76 -27.14 37.55 5.05
CA LYS A 76 -26.14 37.75 3.99
C LYS A 76 -24.76 38.11 4.54
N LYS A 77 -24.45 37.73 5.78
CA LYS A 77 -23.23 38.13 6.48
C LYS A 77 -21.95 37.70 5.76
N TYR A 78 -21.79 36.41 5.46
CA TYR A 78 -20.69 35.89 4.65
C TYR A 78 -21.23 35.25 3.38
N MET A 79 -20.88 35.79 2.21
CA MET A 79 -21.18 35.15 0.92
C MET A 79 -20.01 34.28 0.50
N ILE A 80 -20.25 33.01 0.17
CA ILE A 80 -19.23 32.12 -0.36
C ILE A 80 -18.82 32.63 -1.77
N PRO A 81 -17.54 32.96 -2.01
CA PRO A 81 -17.08 33.45 -3.31
C PRO A 81 -17.43 32.52 -4.48
N LYS A 82 -17.76 33.11 -5.64
CA LYS A 82 -18.25 32.35 -6.82
C LYS A 82 -17.16 31.82 -7.76
N GLY A 83 -15.90 32.21 -7.54
CA GLY A 83 -14.78 31.95 -8.45
C GLY A 83 -13.93 30.73 -8.10
N ASP A 84 -14.16 30.10 -6.96
CA ASP A 84 -13.33 28.99 -6.49
C ASP A 84 -13.94 27.64 -6.89
N VAL A 85 -13.12 26.78 -7.51
CA VAL A 85 -13.54 25.43 -7.92
C VAL A 85 -13.81 24.52 -6.73
N LYS A 86 -13.22 24.81 -5.56
CA LYS A 86 -13.38 24.03 -4.33
C LYS A 86 -14.77 24.21 -3.69
N THR A 87 -15.61 25.13 -4.19
CA THR A 87 -17.02 25.22 -3.76
C THR A 87 -17.91 24.13 -4.35
N LYS A 88 -17.36 23.24 -5.17
CA LYS A 88 -18.05 22.05 -5.68
C LYS A 88 -17.76 20.87 -4.78
N ILE A 89 -18.67 20.58 -3.86
CA ILE A 89 -18.51 19.52 -2.87
C ILE A 89 -18.97 18.22 -3.50
N ALA A 90 -18.07 17.25 -3.62
CA ALA A 90 -18.38 15.93 -4.16
C ALA A 90 -19.42 15.19 -3.29
N PRO A 91 -20.07 14.14 -3.82
CA PRO A 91 -21.07 13.37 -3.08
C PRO A 91 -20.49 12.85 -1.76
N ARG A 92 -21.22 12.99 -0.66
CA ARG A 92 -20.81 12.46 0.65
C ARG A 92 -19.44 12.97 1.12
N GLN A 93 -19.09 14.20 0.76
CA GLN A 93 -17.84 14.85 1.17
C GLN A 93 -18.10 16.05 2.07
N HIS A 94 -17.03 16.44 2.76
CA HIS A 94 -17.00 17.53 3.73
C HIS A 94 -16.33 18.77 3.15
N VAL A 95 -16.55 19.91 3.78
CA VAL A 95 -15.80 21.14 3.53
C VAL A 95 -15.77 21.99 4.80
N LEU A 96 -14.59 22.51 5.11
CA LEU A 96 -14.32 23.23 6.35
C LEU A 96 -14.19 24.73 6.09
N PHE A 97 -14.82 25.53 6.96
CA PHE A 97 -14.76 26.99 7.00
C PHE A 97 -14.17 27.47 8.32
N TRP A 98 -13.12 28.27 8.25
CA TRP A 98 -12.46 28.86 9.41
C TRP A 98 -13.22 30.10 9.89
N ALA A 99 -13.70 30.08 11.13
CA ALA A 99 -14.38 31.20 11.78
C ALA A 99 -13.34 32.15 12.42
N ASP A 100 -12.51 32.78 11.61
CA ASP A 100 -11.33 33.55 12.05
C ASP A 100 -11.44 35.07 11.83
N ASN A 101 -12.51 35.53 11.19
CA ASN A 101 -12.70 36.92 10.75
C ASN A 101 -11.57 37.43 9.82
N LYS A 102 -11.04 36.57 8.96
CA LYS A 102 -10.02 36.93 7.96
C LYS A 102 -10.43 36.50 6.56
N PRO A 103 -11.47 37.11 5.96
CA PRO A 103 -11.95 36.74 4.63
C PRO A 103 -10.91 36.95 3.52
N SER A 104 -9.86 37.73 3.76
CA SER A 104 -8.73 37.89 2.84
C SER A 104 -7.85 36.64 2.72
N HIS A 105 -7.97 35.67 3.63
CA HIS A 105 -7.21 34.42 3.61
C HIS A 105 -7.74 33.39 2.61
N GLY A 106 -8.93 33.61 2.04
CA GLY A 106 -9.49 32.81 0.95
C GLY A 106 -10.96 32.46 1.15
N THR A 107 -11.51 31.70 0.20
CA THR A 107 -12.93 31.29 0.12
C THR A 107 -13.48 30.65 1.39
N PHE A 108 -12.63 29.95 2.14
CA PHE A 108 -13.00 29.17 3.32
C PHE A 108 -12.65 29.87 4.64
N HIS A 109 -12.34 31.17 4.62
CA HIS A 109 -12.15 31.97 5.83
C HIS A 109 -13.30 32.97 5.98
N LEU A 110 -14.04 32.86 7.08
CA LEU A 110 -15.26 33.63 7.32
C LEU A 110 -14.91 35.05 7.78
N ASN A 111 -15.89 35.95 7.67
CA ASN A 111 -15.81 37.33 8.16
C ASN A 111 -16.38 37.50 9.58
N PHE A 112 -16.39 36.43 10.37
CA PHE A 112 -16.79 36.46 11.77
C PHE A 112 -16.06 35.35 12.55
N LYS A 113 -16.14 35.44 13.88
CA LYS A 113 -15.68 34.42 14.81
C LYS A 113 -16.85 33.84 15.61
N LEU A 114 -16.63 32.67 16.16
CA LEU A 114 -17.50 32.06 17.16
C LEU A 114 -17.12 32.59 18.55
N ASP A 115 -18.10 32.77 19.42
CA ASP A 115 -17.93 33.28 20.78
C ASP A 115 -17.86 32.10 21.77
N PRO A 116 -16.74 31.87 22.47
CA PRO A 116 -16.61 30.75 23.40
C PRO A 116 -17.48 30.89 24.66
N ASP A 117 -17.85 32.12 25.03
CA ASP A 117 -18.53 32.41 26.29
C ASP A 117 -20.06 32.39 26.16
N LYS A 118 -20.59 32.20 24.95
CA LYS A 118 -22.02 32.33 24.63
C LYS A 118 -22.51 31.20 23.74
N GLU A 119 -23.83 31.09 23.66
CA GLU A 119 -24.49 30.30 22.64
C GLU A 119 -24.24 30.92 21.26
N ASN A 120 -23.92 30.08 20.27
CA ASN A 120 -23.72 30.52 18.90
C ASN A 120 -24.82 29.92 18.03
N GLU A 121 -25.53 30.75 17.28
CA GLU A 121 -26.41 30.26 16.21
C GLU A 121 -25.64 30.28 14.89
N LEU A 122 -25.82 29.26 14.05
CA LEU A 122 -25.27 29.20 12.69
C LEU A 122 -26.36 28.87 11.70
N PHE A 123 -26.40 29.63 10.61
CA PHE A 123 -27.37 29.49 9.55
C PHE A 123 -26.65 29.37 8.21
N LEU A 124 -27.10 28.42 7.40
CA LEU A 124 -26.71 28.26 6.00
C LEU A 124 -27.91 28.66 5.13
N TYR A 125 -27.72 29.69 4.30
CA TYR A 125 -28.73 30.16 3.34
C TYR A 125 -28.31 29.86 1.91
N ASP A 126 -29.30 29.63 1.05
CA ASP A 126 -29.10 29.44 -0.37
C ASP A 126 -28.61 30.73 -1.06
N SER A 127 -28.24 30.64 -2.34
CA SER A 127 -27.68 31.72 -3.14
C SER A 127 -28.61 32.94 -3.31
N ASP A 128 -29.90 32.80 -3.03
CA ASP A 128 -30.86 33.91 -2.95
C ASP A 128 -30.67 34.78 -1.68
N GLY A 129 -29.99 34.23 -0.67
CA GLY A 129 -29.79 34.77 0.67
C GLY A 129 -31.09 35.00 1.44
N ARG A 130 -32.09 34.15 1.21
CA ARG A 130 -33.40 34.14 1.89
C ARG A 130 -33.83 32.74 2.28
N THR A 131 -33.62 31.76 1.40
CA THR A 131 -34.02 30.37 1.64
C THR A 131 -33.04 29.74 2.62
N LEU A 132 -33.54 29.36 3.80
CA LEU A 132 -32.75 28.66 4.81
C LEU A 132 -32.54 27.22 4.36
N ILE A 133 -31.28 26.79 4.26
CA ILE A 133 -30.88 25.42 3.96
C ILE A 133 -30.78 24.61 5.25
N ASP A 134 -30.05 25.14 6.24
CA ASP A 134 -29.81 24.45 7.50
C ASP A 134 -29.48 25.44 8.63
N HIS A 135 -29.69 25.00 9.87
CA HIS A 135 -29.43 25.79 11.07
C HIS A 135 -29.04 24.91 12.25
N VAL A 136 -28.10 25.39 13.07
CA VAL A 136 -27.75 24.80 14.36
C VAL A 136 -27.54 25.87 15.41
N THR A 137 -27.90 25.53 16.65
CA THR A 137 -27.56 26.29 17.86
C THR A 137 -26.50 25.51 18.63
N ILE A 138 -25.31 26.07 18.76
CA ILE A 138 -24.20 25.51 19.53
C ILE A 138 -24.29 26.03 20.97
N PRO A 139 -24.42 25.15 21.98
CA PRO A 139 -24.61 25.57 23.36
C PRO A 139 -23.36 26.30 23.89
N ALA A 140 -23.58 27.19 24.86
CA ALA A 140 -22.51 27.88 25.58
C ALA A 140 -21.63 26.90 26.38
N GLY A 141 -20.42 27.33 26.75
CA GLY A 141 -19.52 26.54 27.59
C GLY A 141 -18.78 25.43 26.84
N GLN A 142 -18.49 25.65 25.56
CA GLN A 142 -17.65 24.74 24.77
C GLN A 142 -16.27 24.62 25.40
N GLN A 143 -15.74 23.40 25.43
CA GLN A 143 -14.40 23.13 25.95
C GLN A 143 -13.35 23.22 24.82
N PRO A 144 -12.09 23.55 25.14
CA PRO A 144 -11.00 23.48 24.18
C PRO A 144 -10.90 22.11 23.50
N ASP A 145 -10.76 22.11 22.17
CA ASP A 145 -10.57 20.93 21.32
C ASP A 145 -11.71 19.89 21.37
N VAL A 146 -12.87 20.29 21.88
CA VAL A 146 -14.10 19.49 21.91
C VAL A 146 -15.10 20.10 20.92
N SER A 147 -15.46 19.34 19.90
CA SER A 147 -16.41 19.77 18.88
C SER A 147 -17.84 19.38 19.22
N TYR A 148 -18.76 20.18 18.70
CA TYR A 148 -20.19 19.90 18.69
C TYR A 148 -20.56 19.49 17.27
N GLY A 149 -21.17 18.33 17.07
CA GLY A 149 -21.39 17.77 15.73
C GLY A 149 -22.48 16.72 15.69
N LEU A 150 -22.84 16.32 14.46
CA LEU A 150 -23.83 15.28 14.22
C LEU A 150 -23.24 13.89 14.54
N THR A 151 -23.99 13.06 15.28
CA THR A 151 -23.60 11.67 15.57
C THR A 151 -23.44 10.78 14.33
N LEU A 152 -24.06 11.16 13.22
CA LEU A 152 -23.92 10.57 11.90
C LEU A 152 -23.97 11.68 10.85
N ASP A 153 -23.02 11.69 9.92
CA ASP A 153 -22.85 12.81 9.00
C ASP A 153 -24.13 13.14 8.23
N GLY A 154 -24.54 14.41 8.29
CA GLY A 154 -25.71 14.95 7.61
C GLY A 154 -27.10 14.46 8.05
N THR A 155 -27.23 13.50 8.97
CA THR A 155 -28.54 12.95 9.38
C THR A 155 -28.69 12.64 10.88
N GLY A 156 -27.61 12.67 11.67
CA GLY A 156 -27.63 12.34 13.09
C GLY A 156 -28.26 13.40 14.00
N THR A 157 -27.98 13.27 15.29
CA THR A 157 -28.32 14.23 16.36
C THR A 157 -27.11 15.08 16.71
N TRP A 158 -27.32 16.36 17.03
CA TRP A 158 -26.25 17.25 17.47
C TRP A 158 -25.86 16.96 18.92
N GLU A 159 -24.62 16.52 19.11
CA GLU A 159 -24.06 16.13 20.40
C GLU A 159 -22.61 16.60 20.52
N ILE A 160 -22.09 16.60 21.75
CA ILE A 160 -20.66 16.78 21.96
C ILE A 160 -19.95 15.52 21.48
N LEU A 161 -19.09 15.64 20.48
CA LEU A 161 -18.37 14.50 19.94
C LEU A 161 -17.21 14.10 20.85
N SER A 162 -16.93 12.79 20.92
CA SER A 162 -15.80 12.26 21.71
C SER A 162 -14.43 12.73 21.21
N ARG A 163 -14.36 13.14 19.95
CA ARG A 163 -13.18 13.68 19.27
C ARG A 163 -13.66 14.62 18.17
N ALA A 164 -12.86 15.62 17.83
CA ALA A 164 -13.13 16.40 16.62
C ALA A 164 -12.67 15.65 15.37
N THR A 165 -13.45 15.76 14.29
CA THR A 165 -13.30 14.98 13.06
C THR A 165 -13.18 15.86 11.80
N PRO A 166 -12.30 16.88 11.79
CA PRO A 166 -12.20 17.82 10.67
C PRO A 166 -11.91 17.11 9.35
N ASP A 167 -12.73 17.39 8.33
CA ASP A 167 -12.63 16.84 6.97
C ASP A 167 -12.77 15.30 6.93
N THR A 168 -13.42 14.71 7.93
CA THR A 168 -13.61 13.26 8.08
C THR A 168 -15.00 12.94 8.62
N ASN A 169 -15.37 11.66 8.66
CA ASN A 169 -16.67 11.26 9.18
C ASN A 169 -16.71 11.32 10.72
N ASN A 170 -17.77 11.89 11.28
CA ASN A 170 -17.94 12.04 12.73
C ASN A 170 -17.99 10.69 13.46
N LYS A 171 -18.53 9.66 12.79
CA LYS A 171 -18.53 8.30 13.30
C LYS A 171 -17.30 7.55 12.77
N THR A 172 -16.25 7.52 13.57
CA THR A 172 -15.06 6.72 13.29
C THR A 172 -15.31 5.24 13.62
N LEU A 173 -14.87 4.35 12.73
CA LEU A 173 -14.92 2.89 12.94
C LEU A 173 -13.60 2.42 13.58
N ASP A 174 -13.29 2.96 14.76
CA ASP A 174 -12.01 2.65 15.41
C ASP A 174 -12.04 1.35 16.21
N SER A 175 -13.23 0.81 16.48
CA SER A 175 -13.40 -0.49 17.11
C SER A 175 -13.55 -1.58 16.04
N ASN A 176 -12.65 -2.55 16.09
CA ASN A 176 -12.87 -3.83 15.44
C ASN A 176 -13.42 -4.77 16.50
N GLU A 177 -14.72 -5.07 16.40
CA GLU A 177 -15.43 -5.95 17.35
C GLU A 177 -14.70 -7.27 17.58
N LYS A 178 -14.00 -7.82 16.57
CA LYS A 178 -13.22 -9.06 16.73
C LYS A 178 -12.01 -8.87 17.64
N ILE A 179 -11.31 -7.75 17.50
CA ILE A 179 -10.14 -7.41 18.34
C ILE A 179 -10.61 -7.10 19.77
N GLU A 180 -11.73 -6.42 19.91
CA GLU A 180 -12.30 -6.06 21.21
C GLU A 180 -12.85 -7.28 21.95
N ASN A 181 -13.59 -8.15 21.27
CA ASN A 181 -13.99 -9.47 21.78
C ASN A 181 -12.78 -10.33 22.14
N PHE A 182 -11.69 -10.26 21.37
CA PHE A 182 -10.45 -10.98 21.68
C PHE A 182 -9.80 -10.43 22.95
N LYS A 183 -9.71 -9.10 23.11
CA LYS A 183 -9.20 -8.46 24.34
C LYS A 183 -10.06 -8.78 25.57
N GLN A 184 -11.37 -8.87 25.42
CA GLN A 184 -12.28 -9.21 26.51
C GLN A 184 -12.18 -10.69 26.90
N ASN A 185 -12.18 -11.59 25.92
CA ASN A 185 -12.17 -13.04 26.17
C ASN A 185 -10.77 -13.60 26.50
N ASP A 186 -9.70 -12.90 26.10
CA ASP A 186 -8.32 -13.29 26.36
C ASP A 186 -7.50 -12.11 26.88
N SER A 187 -7.94 -11.52 28.00
CA SER A 187 -7.29 -10.35 28.59
C SER A 187 -5.84 -10.58 29.03
N TRP A 188 -5.48 -11.83 29.36
CA TRP A 188 -4.13 -12.23 29.74
C TRP A 188 -3.28 -12.71 28.55
N GLY A 189 -3.84 -12.81 27.34
CA GLY A 189 -3.12 -13.25 26.14
C GLY A 189 -2.77 -14.75 26.11
N VAL A 190 -3.38 -15.55 26.98
CA VAL A 190 -3.14 -17.00 27.09
C VAL A 190 -3.73 -17.74 25.89
N GLY A 191 -4.92 -17.35 25.44
CA GLY A 191 -5.55 -17.88 24.23
C GLY A 191 -4.71 -17.61 22.97
N MET A 192 -4.14 -16.40 22.85
CA MET A 192 -3.26 -16.01 21.74
C MET A 192 -1.99 -16.87 21.70
N THR A 193 -1.34 -17.04 22.84
CA THR A 193 -0.09 -17.81 22.92
C THR A 193 -0.33 -19.30 22.65
N LEU A 194 -1.41 -19.88 23.19
CA LEU A 194 -1.77 -21.28 22.94
C LEU A 194 -2.13 -21.54 21.47
N THR A 195 -2.91 -20.66 20.84
CA THR A 195 -3.24 -20.79 19.41
C THR A 195 -2.01 -20.62 18.52
N ALA A 196 -1.12 -19.66 18.83
CA ALA A 196 0.14 -19.50 18.10
C ALA A 196 1.04 -20.74 18.25
N MET A 197 1.20 -21.24 19.48
CA MET A 197 1.99 -22.45 19.74
C MET A 197 1.42 -23.67 19.02
N THR A 198 0.11 -23.90 19.09
CA THR A 198 -0.52 -25.05 18.44
C THR A 198 -0.35 -25.02 16.93
N VAL A 199 -0.49 -23.85 16.28
CA VAL A 199 -0.25 -23.71 14.84
C VAL A 199 1.21 -24.02 14.48
N VAL A 200 2.17 -23.52 15.26
CA VAL A 200 3.60 -23.79 15.06
C VAL A 200 3.91 -25.28 15.21
N PHE A 201 3.44 -25.92 16.29
CA PHE A 201 3.65 -27.35 16.51
C PHE A 201 2.98 -28.22 15.44
N LEU A 202 1.76 -27.86 15.00
CA LEU A 202 1.09 -28.53 13.88
C LEU A 202 1.91 -28.40 12.59
N GLY A 203 2.42 -27.21 12.29
CA GLY A 203 3.29 -26.98 11.13
C GLY A 203 4.55 -27.84 11.16
N LEU A 204 5.24 -27.88 12.31
CA LEU A 204 6.43 -28.72 12.50
C LEU A 204 6.12 -30.21 12.44
N LEU A 205 4.99 -30.65 13.01
CA LEU A 205 4.53 -32.04 12.95
C LEU A 205 4.26 -32.47 11.50
N ILE A 206 3.56 -31.64 10.74
CA ILE A 206 3.27 -31.89 9.32
C ILE A 206 4.59 -31.98 8.55
N LEU A 207 5.50 -31.04 8.75
CA LEU A 207 6.81 -31.03 8.10
C LEU A 207 7.62 -32.29 8.43
N PHE A 208 7.60 -32.72 9.69
CA PHE A 208 8.23 -33.97 10.13
C PHE A 208 7.64 -35.20 9.43
N ILE A 209 6.30 -35.29 9.32
CA ILE A 209 5.63 -36.39 8.63
C ILE A 209 6.04 -36.42 7.16
N VAL A 210 6.07 -35.26 6.50
CA VAL A 210 6.49 -35.14 5.09
C VAL A 210 7.92 -35.65 4.91
N PHE A 211 8.89 -35.16 5.70
CA PHE A 211 10.27 -35.62 5.59
C PHE A 211 10.43 -37.11 5.90
N LYS A 212 9.71 -37.62 6.90
CA LYS A 212 9.73 -39.05 7.24
C LYS A 212 9.18 -39.92 6.11
N GLN A 213 8.10 -39.47 5.45
CA GLN A 213 7.49 -40.21 4.35
C GLN A 213 8.39 -40.20 3.11
N VAL A 214 8.96 -39.05 2.75
CA VAL A 214 9.93 -38.90 1.65
C VAL A 214 11.18 -39.74 1.90
N GLY A 215 11.71 -39.74 3.12
CA GLY A 215 12.85 -40.58 3.48
C GLY A 215 12.57 -42.07 3.33
N LYS A 216 11.41 -42.55 3.79
CA LYS A 216 11.00 -43.95 3.65
C LYS A 216 10.82 -44.36 2.18
N THR A 217 10.17 -43.53 1.36
CA THR A 217 9.95 -43.84 -0.06
C THR A 217 11.25 -43.83 -0.85
N ALA A 218 12.17 -42.91 -0.55
CA ALA A 218 13.49 -42.87 -1.17
C ALA A 218 14.32 -44.13 -0.87
N ILE A 219 14.35 -44.59 0.40
CA ILE A 219 15.05 -45.83 0.80
C ILE A 219 14.39 -47.06 0.16
N GLN A 220 13.06 -47.09 0.07
CA GLN A 220 12.36 -48.21 -0.55
C GLN A 220 12.60 -48.28 -2.07
N MET A 221 12.66 -47.13 -2.74
CA MET A 221 13.00 -47.06 -4.16
C MET A 221 14.45 -47.44 -4.44
N SER A 222 15.40 -47.05 -3.59
CA SER A 222 16.81 -47.45 -3.76
C SER A 222 17.01 -48.95 -3.55
N ARG A 223 16.37 -49.56 -2.55
CA ARG A 223 16.37 -51.02 -2.34
C ARG A 223 15.77 -51.77 -3.54
N ARG A 224 14.62 -51.31 -4.06
CA ARG A 224 14.01 -51.90 -5.27
C ARG A 224 14.88 -51.77 -6.52
N ARG A 225 15.66 -50.70 -6.64
CA ARG A 225 16.64 -50.53 -7.73
C ARG A 225 17.82 -51.49 -7.55
N ALA A 226 18.35 -51.64 -6.34
CA ALA A 226 19.41 -52.61 -6.04
C ALA A 226 18.98 -54.05 -6.33
N GLU A 227 17.76 -54.43 -5.94
CA GLU A 227 17.17 -55.75 -6.21
C GLU A 227 16.94 -56.02 -7.71
N LYS A 228 16.57 -54.99 -8.48
CA LYS A 228 16.43 -55.09 -9.95
C LYS A 228 17.78 -55.19 -10.66
N VAL A 229 18.83 -54.56 -10.14
CA VAL A 229 20.20 -54.69 -10.66
C VAL A 229 20.77 -56.08 -10.32
N SER A 230 20.40 -56.67 -9.18
CA SER A 230 20.77 -58.04 -8.80
C SER A 230 19.89 -59.13 -9.45
N GLY A 231 19.29 -58.85 -10.60
CA GLY A 231 18.35 -59.75 -11.28
C GLY A 231 18.92 -61.14 -11.59
N GLY A 232 18.65 -62.10 -10.71
CA GLY A 232 18.47 -63.52 -11.05
C GLY A 232 19.71 -64.30 -11.49
N ARG A 233 20.68 -64.51 -10.60
CA ARG A 233 21.55 -65.71 -10.52
C ARG A 233 22.24 -65.70 -9.16
N PRO A 234 22.28 -66.80 -8.39
CA PRO A 234 23.17 -66.87 -7.26
C PRO A 234 24.58 -66.86 -7.84
N VAL A 235 25.29 -65.74 -7.68
CA VAL A 235 26.73 -65.78 -7.89
C VAL A 235 27.24 -66.64 -6.75
N ALA A 236 27.62 -67.88 -7.07
CA ALA A 236 28.61 -68.61 -6.31
C ALA A 236 29.89 -67.76 -6.38
N GLY A 237 29.93 -66.71 -5.56
CA GLY A 237 31.11 -65.92 -5.37
C GLY A 237 32.02 -66.78 -4.52
N ASN A 238 33.03 -67.37 -5.15
CA ASN A 238 34.28 -67.60 -4.45
C ASN A 238 34.69 -66.23 -3.88
N ALA A 239 34.30 -65.99 -2.63
CA ALA A 239 34.68 -64.83 -1.84
C ALA A 239 36.12 -65.02 -1.39
N ASN A 240 37.05 -65.11 -2.35
CA ASN A 240 38.47 -65.26 -2.10
C ASN A 240 39.32 -64.65 -3.23
N GLU A 241 38.80 -63.64 -3.93
CA GLU A 241 39.69 -62.74 -4.68
C GLU A 241 40.28 -61.73 -3.69
N PRO A 242 41.61 -61.73 -3.46
CA PRO A 242 42.24 -60.89 -2.44
C PRO A 242 41.93 -59.42 -2.71
N GLY A 243 41.68 -58.64 -1.66
CA GLY A 243 41.48 -57.18 -1.77
C GLY A 243 42.60 -56.45 -2.54
N ALA A 244 43.78 -57.06 -2.63
CA ALA A 244 44.89 -56.63 -3.47
C ALA A 244 44.53 -56.54 -4.97
N VAL A 245 43.68 -57.42 -5.49
CA VAL A 245 43.25 -57.39 -6.91
C VAL A 245 42.36 -56.18 -7.16
N PHE A 246 41.42 -55.90 -6.26
CA PHE A 246 40.56 -54.71 -6.36
C PHE A 246 41.36 -53.41 -6.16
N ALA A 247 42.32 -53.41 -5.22
CA ALA A 247 43.23 -52.29 -5.05
C ALA A 247 44.07 -52.06 -6.30
N ALA A 248 44.65 -53.11 -6.90
CA ALA A 248 45.44 -53.01 -8.12
C ALA A 248 44.62 -52.48 -9.31
N ILE A 249 43.37 -52.94 -9.46
CA ILE A 249 42.46 -52.42 -10.50
C ILE A 249 42.14 -50.94 -10.26
N ALA A 250 41.86 -50.54 -9.02
CA ALA A 250 41.59 -49.16 -8.68
C ALA A 250 42.81 -48.25 -8.90
N THR A 251 44.02 -48.71 -8.54
CA THR A 251 45.27 -47.99 -8.78
C THR A 251 45.56 -47.87 -10.28
N ALA A 252 45.39 -48.94 -11.05
CA ALA A 252 45.59 -48.88 -12.50
C ALA A 252 44.61 -47.90 -13.19
N LEU A 253 43.35 -47.85 -12.75
CA LEU A 253 42.38 -46.87 -13.25
C LEU A 253 42.73 -45.43 -12.84
N TYR A 254 43.25 -45.24 -11.62
CA TYR A 254 43.71 -43.94 -11.14
C TYR A 254 44.93 -43.44 -11.94
N GLU A 255 45.91 -44.32 -12.18
CA GLU A 255 47.13 -44.01 -12.92
C GLU A 255 46.83 -43.68 -14.39
N VAL A 256 45.93 -44.44 -15.03
CA VAL A 256 45.42 -44.12 -16.38
C VAL A 256 44.67 -42.77 -16.42
N ALA A 257 44.00 -42.39 -15.32
CA ALA A 257 43.30 -41.12 -15.24
C ALA A 257 44.24 -39.93 -14.98
N GLU A 258 45.34 -40.12 -14.24
CA GLU A 258 46.37 -39.10 -14.06
C GLU A 258 47.22 -38.88 -15.32
N ASP A 259 47.55 -39.93 -16.08
CA ASP A 259 48.35 -39.85 -17.33
C ASP A 259 47.63 -39.06 -18.45
N ALA A 260 46.32 -38.79 -18.31
CA ALA A 260 45.55 -37.99 -19.25
C ALA A 260 45.64 -36.47 -19.00
N HIS A 261 46.36 -36.03 -17.97
CA HIS A 261 46.53 -34.62 -17.63
C HIS A 261 48.00 -34.19 -17.70
N ASP A 262 48.51 -33.97 -18.92
CA ASP A 262 49.63 -33.06 -19.11
C ASP A 262 49.21 -31.68 -18.58
N TYR A 263 49.63 -31.32 -17.37
CA TYR A 263 49.46 -29.96 -16.86
C TYR A 263 50.36 -29.03 -17.70
N GLU A 264 49.83 -28.51 -18.80
CA GLU A 264 50.48 -27.47 -19.59
C GLU A 264 50.66 -26.22 -18.71
N ASN A 265 51.89 -25.99 -18.27
CA ASN A 265 52.23 -24.78 -17.54
C ASN A 265 52.14 -23.60 -18.52
N THR A 266 51.15 -22.73 -18.36
CA THR A 266 50.84 -21.60 -19.27
C THR A 266 51.84 -20.43 -19.20
N VAL A 267 53.06 -20.69 -18.73
CA VAL A 267 54.17 -19.73 -18.74
C VAL A 267 55.11 -20.05 -19.89
N LEU A 268 54.89 -19.38 -21.03
CA LEU A 268 55.82 -19.35 -22.16
C LEU A 268 57.12 -18.63 -21.74
N THR A 269 58.11 -19.37 -21.26
CA THR A 269 59.49 -18.86 -21.11
C THR A 269 60.17 -18.85 -22.47
N ILE A 270 59.80 -17.89 -23.32
CA ILE A 270 60.55 -17.63 -24.56
C ILE A 270 61.89 -17.01 -24.17
N HIS A 271 62.94 -17.83 -24.12
CA HIS A 271 64.31 -17.33 -24.08
C HIS A 271 64.60 -16.62 -25.42
N LYS A 272 64.71 -15.29 -25.40
CA LYS A 272 65.20 -14.52 -26.56
C LYS A 272 66.60 -15.00 -26.90
N VAL A 273 66.74 -15.76 -27.97
CA VAL A 273 68.04 -16.13 -28.52
C VAL A 273 68.71 -14.85 -29.03
N ALA A 274 69.79 -14.42 -28.37
CA ALA A 274 70.49 -13.16 -28.66
C ALA A 274 71.30 -13.16 -29.98
N ARG A 275 70.98 -14.02 -30.94
CA ARG A 275 71.71 -14.11 -32.22
C ARG A 275 70.79 -13.74 -33.38
N THR A 276 70.98 -12.52 -33.89
CA THR A 276 70.23 -11.94 -35.03
C THR A 276 70.59 -12.56 -36.39
N TYR A 277 71.41 -13.62 -36.44
CA TYR A 277 71.76 -14.30 -37.68
C TYR A 277 71.99 -15.80 -37.49
N SER A 278 71.50 -16.58 -38.47
CA SER A 278 71.73 -18.02 -38.56
C SER A 278 73.12 -18.28 -39.17
N PRO A 279 73.96 -19.15 -38.57
CA PRO A 279 75.26 -19.52 -39.13
C PRO A 279 75.16 -20.22 -40.49
N TRP A 280 73.99 -20.78 -40.81
CA TRP A 280 73.78 -21.66 -41.97
C TRP A 280 73.54 -20.92 -43.29
N SER A 281 73.42 -19.58 -43.27
CA SER A 281 73.15 -18.74 -44.46
C SER A 281 74.17 -17.60 -44.63
N SER A 282 75.39 -17.74 -44.11
CA SER A 282 76.40 -16.69 -44.28
C SER A 282 77.21 -16.91 -45.57
N LYS A 283 77.05 -15.99 -46.53
CA LYS A 283 77.67 -16.00 -47.88
C LYS A 283 79.22 -15.98 -47.87
N ILE A 284 79.82 -15.84 -46.69
CA ILE A 284 81.26 -15.86 -46.42
C ILE A 284 81.88 -17.26 -46.52
N TYR A 285 81.11 -18.34 -46.37
CA TYR A 285 81.63 -19.72 -46.51
C TYR A 285 81.62 -20.25 -47.96
N GLY A 286 81.14 -19.47 -48.93
CA GLY A 286 81.05 -19.87 -50.35
C GLY A 286 82.08 -19.22 -51.28
N LEU A 287 82.96 -18.34 -50.78
CA LEU A 287 83.94 -17.64 -51.61
C LEU A 287 85.32 -18.28 -51.46
N ARG A 288 85.84 -18.79 -52.58
CA ARG A 288 87.20 -19.32 -52.70
C ARG A 288 88.19 -18.16 -52.60
N SER A 289 89.05 -18.15 -51.59
CA SER A 289 90.13 -17.16 -51.48
C SER A 289 91.15 -17.35 -52.61
N MET A 290 91.58 -16.25 -53.22
CA MET A 290 92.64 -16.27 -54.22
C MET A 290 94.00 -16.32 -53.51
N PRO A 291 94.97 -17.13 -53.97
CA PRO A 291 96.27 -17.23 -53.32
C PRO A 291 97.09 -15.94 -53.49
N ASP A 292 97.68 -15.47 -52.39
CA ASP A 292 98.56 -14.30 -52.35
C ASP A 292 99.84 -14.53 -53.17
N LYS A 293 100.14 -13.58 -54.06
CA LYS A 293 101.43 -13.53 -54.77
C LYS A 293 102.52 -13.01 -53.83
N LYS A 294 103.57 -13.81 -53.64
CA LYS A 294 104.90 -13.29 -53.27
C LYS A 294 105.62 -12.76 -54.50
#